data_AF-A0A8J6PFB5-F1
#
_entry.id   AF-A0A8J6PFB5-F1
#
_cell.length_a   1.000
_cell.length_b   1.000
_cell.length_c   1.000
_cell.angle_alpha   90.00
_cell.angle_beta   90.00
_cell.angle_gamma   90.00
#
_symmetry.space_group_name_H-M   'P 1'
#
loop_
_entity.id
_entity.type
_entity.pdbx_description
1 polymer ?
#
loop_
_entity_poly.entity_id
_entity_poly.type
_entity_poly.pdbx_seq_one_letter_code
_entity_poly.pdbx_strand_id
1 'polypeptide(L)'
;MNQKPVWKYGLNIFGAHVTGVVLALILVMSMVPISDNMIFQVCVGIFVLFLYWSLISGTAWKMGNEDLNRVHFNRMEKNMWRGVQAGLIASIPMFVLDLAIIVLNLFDCGVVSDFGLVVYRVLNMHYMIFINLVTGTQQTLLELAFWKVLVVCLMSLVTVVFAHSGYVLGYKDIVVMDKLMYKNRKNKKK
;
A
#
# COMPACT_ATOMS: atom_id res chain seq x y z
N MET A 1 27.76 -0.38 -17.32
CA MET A 1 26.40 -0.31 -17.89
C MET A 1 25.43 -0.75 -16.80
N ASN A 2 24.98 0.18 -15.94
CA ASN A 2 24.36 -0.22 -14.67
C ASN A 2 22.86 0.08 -14.67
N GLN A 3 22.06 -0.96 -14.90
CA GLN A 3 20.66 -0.96 -14.48
C GLN A 3 20.63 -0.67 -12.97
N LYS A 4 19.81 0.29 -12.52
CA LYS A 4 19.64 0.47 -11.08
C LYS A 4 19.08 -0.85 -10.51
N PRO A 5 19.65 -1.40 -9.44
CA PRO A 5 19.17 -2.67 -8.91
C PRO A 5 17.77 -2.50 -8.32
N VAL A 6 16.93 -3.53 -8.48
CA VAL A 6 15.51 -3.49 -8.08
C VAL A 6 15.33 -3.19 -6.59
N TRP A 7 16.25 -3.64 -5.73
CA TRP A 7 16.18 -3.40 -4.29
C TRP A 7 16.23 -1.91 -3.93
N LYS A 8 16.95 -1.06 -4.70
CA LYS A 8 16.95 0.39 -4.46
C LYS A 8 15.57 1.00 -4.72
N TYR A 9 14.86 0.51 -5.72
CA TYR A 9 13.49 0.91 -5.97
C TYR A 9 12.54 0.39 -4.89
N GLY A 10 12.73 -0.86 -4.45
CA GLY A 10 12.00 -1.42 -3.30
C GLY A 10 12.16 -0.56 -2.05
N LEU A 11 13.37 -0.11 -1.74
CA LEU A 11 13.61 0.80 -0.60
C LEU A 11 12.92 2.17 -0.76
N ASN A 12 12.88 2.73 -1.97
CA ASN A 12 12.16 3.98 -2.19
C ASN A 12 10.64 3.82 -2.00
N ILE A 13 10.08 2.72 -2.50
CA ILE A 13 8.66 2.38 -2.30
C ILE A 13 8.38 2.11 -0.82
N PHE A 14 9.30 1.44 -0.12
CA PHE A 14 9.20 1.24 1.33
C PHE A 14 9.23 2.58 2.09
N GLY A 15 10.10 3.51 1.71
CA GLY A 15 10.08 4.87 2.26
C GLY A 15 8.72 5.56 2.07
N ALA A 16 8.15 5.47 0.87
CA ALA A 16 6.81 5.98 0.60
C ALA A 16 5.71 5.24 1.40
N HIS A 17 5.88 3.94 1.65
CA HIS A 17 5.00 3.16 2.52
C HIS A 17 5.03 3.68 3.95
N VAL A 18 6.21 3.87 4.54
CA VAL A 18 6.37 4.41 5.90
C VAL A 18 5.76 5.80 6.00
N THR A 19 6.04 6.69 5.05
CA THR A 19 5.42 8.03 5.00
C THR A 19 3.90 7.93 4.90
N GLY A 20 3.38 7.03 4.07
CA GLY A 20 1.95 6.79 3.93
C GLY A 20 1.29 6.27 5.21
N VAL A 21 1.94 5.37 5.95
CA VAL A 21 1.46 4.88 7.26
C VAL A 21 1.41 6.02 8.28
N VAL A 22 2.43 6.87 8.34
CA VAL A 22 2.45 8.03 9.25
C VAL A 22 1.35 9.03 8.91
N LEU A 23 1.13 9.32 7.63
CA LEU A 23 0.03 10.18 7.20
C LEU A 23 -1.34 9.55 7.51
N ALA A 24 -1.49 8.25 7.29
CA ALA A 24 -2.69 7.52 7.66
C ALA A 24 -2.95 7.59 9.17
N LEU A 25 -1.92 7.48 10.01
CA LEU A 25 -2.04 7.63 11.46
C LEU A 25 -2.60 8.98 11.86
N ILE A 26 -2.08 10.06 11.30
CA ILE A 26 -2.56 11.41 11.60
C ILE A 26 -4.02 11.57 11.16
N LEU A 27 -4.37 11.10 9.96
CA LEU A 27 -5.72 11.22 9.41
C LEU A 27 -6.74 10.35 10.15
N VAL A 28 -6.41 9.08 10.43
CA VAL A 28 -7.30 8.17 11.14
C VAL A 28 -7.55 8.68 12.56
N MET A 29 -6.50 9.09 13.29
CA MET A 29 -6.63 9.59 14.66
C MET A 29 -7.39 10.93 14.76
N SER A 30 -7.36 11.75 13.71
CA SER A 30 -8.09 13.04 13.70
C SER A 30 -9.52 12.90 13.18
N MET A 31 -9.76 12.04 12.19
CA MET A 31 -11.05 11.96 11.51
C MET A 31 -11.99 10.91 12.10
N VAL A 32 -11.50 9.74 12.51
CA VAL A 32 -12.37 8.66 13.04
C VAL A 32 -13.15 9.11 14.28
N PRO A 33 -12.57 9.85 15.25
CA PRO A 33 -13.32 10.32 16.43
C PRO A 33 -14.43 11.33 16.14
N ILE A 34 -14.52 11.88 14.92
CA ILE A 34 -15.55 12.87 14.55
C ILE A 34 -16.94 12.23 14.52
N SER A 35 -17.04 10.95 14.16
CA SER A 35 -18.31 10.24 14.09
C SER A 35 -18.15 8.74 14.24
N ASP A 36 -19.01 8.15 15.07
CA ASP A 36 -19.13 6.70 15.23
C ASP A 36 -19.93 6.04 14.10
N ASN A 37 -20.41 6.82 13.12
CA ASN A 37 -21.15 6.27 11.99
C ASN A 37 -20.24 5.42 11.10
N MET A 38 -20.58 4.15 10.91
CA MET A 38 -19.79 3.20 10.11
C MET A 38 -19.58 3.66 8.67
N ILE A 39 -20.60 4.26 8.02
CA ILE A 39 -20.48 4.76 6.65
C ILE A 39 -19.46 5.89 6.59
N PHE A 40 -19.50 6.81 7.55
CA PHE A 40 -18.52 7.89 7.65
C PHE A 40 -17.10 7.32 7.81
N GLN A 41 -16.90 6.38 8.72
CA GLN A 41 -15.59 5.74 8.91
C GLN A 41 -15.10 5.03 7.65
N VAL A 42 -15.97 4.31 6.93
CA VAL A 42 -15.62 3.68 5.65
C VAL A 42 -15.19 4.71 4.61
N CYS A 43 -15.91 5.84 4.50
CA CYS A 43 -15.52 6.94 3.61
C CYS A 43 -14.13 7.51 3.97
N VAL A 44 -13.85 7.70 5.27
CA VAL A 44 -12.51 8.09 5.75
C VAL A 44 -11.47 7.04 5.35
N GLY A 45 -11.77 5.76 5.51
CA GLY A 45 -10.86 4.66 5.15
C GLY A 45 -10.53 4.64 3.66
N ILE A 46 -11.54 4.81 2.80
CA ILE A 46 -11.34 4.92 1.35
C ILE A 46 -10.46 6.14 1.01
N PHE A 47 -10.70 7.29 1.65
CA PHE A 47 -9.91 8.49 1.44
C PHE A 47 -8.45 8.30 1.86
N VAL A 48 -8.21 7.71 3.04
CA VAL A 48 -6.86 7.40 3.53
C VAL A 48 -6.14 6.42 2.60
N LEU A 49 -6.82 5.36 2.16
CA LEU A 49 -6.25 4.42 1.19
C LEU A 49 -5.92 5.06 -0.15
N PHE A 50 -6.75 5.99 -0.61
CA PHE A 50 -6.48 6.72 -1.84
C PHE A 50 -5.20 7.57 -1.73
N LEU A 51 -5.03 8.30 -0.63
CA LEU A 51 -3.80 9.08 -0.39
C LEU A 51 -2.57 8.19 -0.26
N TYR A 52 -2.70 7.09 0.49
CA TYR A 52 -1.66 6.07 0.63
C TYR A 52 -1.25 5.50 -0.74
N TRP A 53 -2.23 5.11 -1.56
CA TRP A 53 -1.98 4.61 -2.90
C TRP A 53 -1.31 5.65 -3.80
N SER A 54 -1.74 6.92 -3.74
CA SER A 54 -1.12 7.99 -4.53
C SER A 54 0.39 8.09 -4.30
N LEU A 55 0.86 7.92 -3.05
CA LEU A 55 2.28 7.95 -2.69
C LEU A 55 3.06 6.74 -3.23
N ILE A 56 2.53 5.54 -3.02
CA ILE A 56 3.14 4.30 -3.51
C ILE A 56 3.22 4.28 -5.04
N SER A 57 2.08 4.54 -5.69
CA SER A 57 1.98 4.51 -7.14
C SER A 57 2.78 5.63 -7.80
N GLY A 58 2.84 6.83 -7.22
CA GLY A 58 3.67 7.93 -7.71
C GLY A 58 5.17 7.59 -7.67
N THR A 59 5.62 6.96 -6.60
CA THR A 59 7.01 6.51 -6.46
C THR A 59 7.35 5.40 -7.47
N ALA A 60 6.45 4.43 -7.64
CA ALA A 60 6.61 3.38 -8.64
C ALA A 60 6.48 3.88 -10.09
N TRP A 61 5.65 4.90 -10.33
CA TRP A 61 5.50 5.56 -11.62
C TRP A 61 6.81 6.20 -12.06
N LYS A 62 7.50 6.92 -11.16
CA LYS A 62 8.83 7.50 -11.44
C LYS A 62 9.82 6.41 -11.84
N MET A 63 9.81 5.27 -11.17
CA MET A 63 10.63 4.11 -11.54
C MET A 63 10.29 3.60 -12.95
N GLY A 64 9.00 3.40 -13.25
CA GLY A 64 8.54 2.95 -14.57
C GLY A 64 8.98 3.88 -15.69
N ASN A 65 8.88 5.20 -15.48
CA ASN A 65 9.28 6.20 -16.46
C ASN A 65 10.82 6.27 -16.64
N GLU A 66 11.59 6.18 -15.55
CA GLU A 66 13.06 6.04 -15.65
C GLU A 66 13.46 4.80 -16.46
N ASP A 67 12.74 3.69 -16.27
CA ASP A 67 13.01 2.45 -16.97
C ASP A 67 12.62 2.52 -18.45
N LEU A 68 11.49 3.14 -18.78
CA LEU A 68 11.09 3.43 -20.17
C LEU A 68 12.20 4.17 -20.92
N ASN A 69 12.74 5.24 -20.32
CA ASN A 69 13.82 6.02 -20.91
C ASN A 69 15.08 5.17 -21.16
N ARG A 70 15.46 4.29 -20.23
CA ARG A 70 16.62 3.40 -20.41
C ARG A 70 16.40 2.39 -21.53
N VAL A 71 15.20 1.85 -21.66
CA VAL A 71 14.85 0.93 -22.77
C VAL A 71 14.89 1.68 -24.10
N HIS A 72 14.37 2.91 -24.14
CA HIS A 72 14.41 3.75 -25.35
C HIS A 72 15.83 4.02 -25.84
N PHE A 73 16.79 4.21 -24.92
CA PHE A 73 18.20 4.41 -25.26
C PHE A 73 19.02 3.11 -25.33
N ASN A 74 18.39 1.93 -25.44
CA ASN A 74 19.04 0.61 -25.49
C ASN A 74 20.03 0.34 -24.35
N ARG A 75 19.79 0.93 -23.16
CA ARG A 75 20.62 0.74 -21.96
C ARG A 75 20.10 -0.38 -21.06
N MET A 76 18.97 -0.99 -21.42
CA MET A 76 18.26 -1.99 -20.64
C MET A 76 17.20 -2.69 -21.49
N GLU A 77 16.92 -3.96 -21.18
CA GLU A 77 15.80 -4.69 -21.77
C GLU A 77 14.49 -4.41 -21.05
N LYS A 78 13.38 -4.46 -21.80
CA LYS A 78 12.03 -4.29 -21.23
C LYS A 78 11.72 -5.41 -20.25
N ASN A 79 11.39 -5.04 -19.01
CA ASN A 79 10.92 -5.99 -18.00
C ASN A 79 9.81 -5.37 -17.13
N MET A 80 8.57 -5.81 -17.35
CA MET A 80 7.40 -5.30 -16.63
C MET A 80 7.27 -5.86 -15.19
N TRP A 81 7.94 -6.97 -14.89
CA TRP A 81 7.89 -7.62 -13.57
C TRP A 81 8.66 -6.86 -12.50
N ARG A 82 9.50 -5.91 -12.90
CA ARG A 82 10.27 -5.09 -11.96
C ARG A 82 9.38 -4.33 -10.97
N GLY A 83 8.18 -3.91 -11.39
CA GLY A 83 7.21 -3.31 -10.48
C GLY A 83 6.73 -4.27 -9.39
N VAL A 84 6.45 -5.53 -9.75
CA VAL A 84 6.07 -6.58 -8.77
C VAL A 84 7.25 -6.88 -7.84
N GLN A 85 8.45 -7.07 -8.38
CA GLN A 85 9.64 -7.36 -7.59
C GLN A 85 9.96 -6.23 -6.60
N ALA A 86 9.90 -4.97 -7.05
CA ALA A 86 10.11 -3.82 -6.17
C ALA A 86 9.01 -3.72 -5.10
N GLY A 87 7.75 -3.98 -5.47
CA GLY A 87 6.64 -4.04 -4.52
C GLY A 87 6.81 -5.14 -3.48
N LEU A 88 7.19 -6.35 -3.89
CA LEU A 88 7.46 -7.47 -2.98
C LEU A 88 8.60 -7.14 -2.00
N ILE A 89 9.69 -6.55 -2.49
CA ILE A 89 10.81 -6.11 -1.64
C ILE A 89 10.34 -5.05 -0.63
N ALA A 90 9.54 -4.07 -1.08
CA ALA A 90 9.00 -3.04 -0.22
C ALA A 90 8.06 -3.59 0.86
N SER A 91 7.32 -4.65 0.54
CA SER A 91 6.36 -5.30 1.46
C SER A 91 7.00 -6.32 2.41
N ILE A 92 8.31 -6.61 2.34
CA ILE A 92 8.96 -7.60 3.22
C ILE A 92 8.64 -7.35 4.70
N PRO A 93 8.76 -6.12 5.24
CA PRO A 93 8.44 -5.88 6.65
C PRO A 93 6.97 -6.18 7.00
N MET A 94 6.06 -5.94 6.06
CA MET A 94 4.63 -6.23 6.23
C MET A 94 4.40 -7.74 6.28
N PHE A 95 5.04 -8.50 5.39
CA PHE A 95 4.93 -9.97 5.40
C PHE A 95 5.51 -10.60 6.67
N VAL A 96 6.54 -9.98 7.27
CA VAL A 96 7.04 -10.40 8.58
C VAL A 96 5.99 -10.16 9.68
N LEU A 97 5.28 -9.03 9.64
CA LEU A 97 4.18 -8.76 10.56
C LEU A 97 2.99 -9.71 10.35
N ASP A 98 2.67 -10.02 9.09
CA ASP A 98 1.63 -10.99 8.73
C ASP A 98 1.95 -12.38 9.27
N LEU A 99 3.19 -12.84 9.10
CA LEU A 99 3.65 -14.10 9.65
C LEU A 99 3.58 -14.10 11.19
N ALA A 100 3.96 -12.98 11.83
CA ALA A 100 3.89 -12.85 13.28
C ALA A 100 2.45 -12.99 13.80
N ILE A 101 1.46 -12.32 13.19
CA ILE A 101 0.06 -12.44 13.64
C ILE A 101 -0.53 -13.82 13.36
N ILE A 102 -0.10 -14.50 12.31
CA ILE A 102 -0.48 -15.90 12.03
C ILE A 102 0.03 -16.81 13.16
N VAL A 103 1.30 -16.69 13.53
CA VAL A 103 1.90 -17.47 14.62
C VAL A 103 1.20 -17.18 15.94
N LEU A 104 0.97 -15.90 16.27
CA LEU A 104 0.32 -15.49 17.53
C LEU A 104 -1.16 -15.88 17.62
N ASN A 105 -1.84 -16.09 16.48
CA ASN A 105 -3.20 -16.63 16.45
C ASN A 105 -3.23 -18.16 16.61
N LEU A 106 -2.21 -18.86 16.09
CA LEU A 106 -2.11 -20.33 16.18
C LEU A 106 -1.54 -20.81 17.53
N PHE A 107 -0.69 -20.01 18.16
CA PHE A 107 0.00 -20.35 19.40
C PHE A 107 -0.26 -19.27 20.44
N ASP A 108 -0.82 -19.66 21.58
CA ASP A 108 -0.92 -18.77 22.74
C ASP A 108 0.48 -18.47 23.28
N CYS A 109 0.92 -17.23 23.02
CA CYS A 109 2.22 -16.71 23.44
C CYS A 109 2.06 -15.74 24.62
N GLY A 110 0.94 -15.81 25.37
CA GLY A 110 0.62 -14.94 26.49
C GLY A 110 0.44 -13.48 26.07
N VAL A 111 1.04 -12.54 26.80
CA VAL A 111 0.87 -11.08 26.64
C VAL A 111 1.12 -10.60 25.21
N VAL A 112 1.98 -11.28 24.45
CA VAL A 112 2.25 -10.91 23.05
C VAL A 112 1.03 -11.18 22.15
N SER A 113 0.27 -12.24 22.41
CA SER A 113 -0.97 -12.56 21.69
C SER A 113 -2.11 -11.59 22.04
N ASP A 114 -2.11 -11.01 23.24
CA ASP A 114 -3.09 -10.01 23.68
C ASP A 114 -2.90 -8.67 22.96
N PHE A 115 -1.67 -8.18 22.86
CA PHE A 115 -1.36 -6.90 22.22
C PHE A 115 -1.08 -7.00 20.71
N GLY A 116 -0.87 -8.21 20.18
CA GLY A 116 -0.45 -8.43 18.79
C GLY A 116 -1.38 -7.78 17.76
N LEU A 117 -2.70 -7.85 17.97
CA LEU A 117 -3.67 -7.23 17.06
C LEU A 117 -3.60 -5.70 17.07
N VAL A 118 -3.39 -5.11 18.26
CA VAL A 118 -3.26 -3.65 18.42
C VAL A 118 -1.99 -3.15 17.72
N VAL A 119 -0.86 -3.79 17.96
CA VAL A 119 0.42 -3.46 17.30
C VAL A 119 0.28 -3.58 15.79
N TYR A 120 -0.34 -4.65 15.31
CA TYR A 120 -0.57 -4.85 13.88
C TYR A 120 -1.42 -3.74 13.26
N ARG A 121 -2.52 -3.33 13.92
CA ARG A 121 -3.38 -2.21 13.45
C ARG A 121 -2.61 -0.90 13.36
N VAL A 122 -1.73 -0.62 14.33
CA VAL A 122 -0.93 0.62 14.33
C VAL A 122 0.10 0.63 13.20
N LEU A 123 0.77 -0.50 12.96
CA LEU A 123 1.74 -0.59 11.86
C LEU A 123 1.06 -0.63 10.48
N ASN A 124 -0.19 -1.11 10.42
CA ASN A 124 -1.04 -1.13 9.24
C ASN A 124 -2.15 -0.07 9.27
N MET A 125 -1.85 1.11 9.80
CA MET A 125 -2.85 2.15 10.06
C MET A 125 -3.67 2.58 8.83
N HIS A 126 -3.06 2.52 7.65
CA HIS A 126 -3.71 2.79 6.38
C HIS A 126 -4.85 1.79 6.04
N TYR A 127 -4.83 0.59 6.62
CA TYR A 127 -5.91 -0.39 6.54
C TYR A 127 -6.77 -0.46 7.80
N MET A 128 -6.53 0.33 8.85
CA MET A 128 -7.13 0.12 10.18
C MET A 128 -8.66 0.00 10.14
N ILE A 129 -9.35 0.85 9.39
CA ILE A 129 -10.81 0.80 9.26
C ILE A 129 -11.27 -0.52 8.62
N PHE A 130 -10.57 -1.00 7.59
CA PHE A 130 -10.88 -2.26 6.93
C PHE A 130 -10.51 -3.48 7.77
N ILE A 131 -9.40 -3.41 8.51
CA ILE A 131 -9.03 -4.42 9.51
C ILE A 131 -10.16 -4.53 10.54
N ASN A 132 -10.65 -3.39 11.05
CA ASN A 132 -11.75 -3.37 12.02
C ASN A 132 -13.06 -3.93 11.46
N LEU A 133 -13.36 -3.73 10.18
CA LEU A 133 -14.52 -4.38 9.54
C LEU A 133 -14.42 -5.91 9.54
N VAL A 134 -13.21 -6.46 9.37
CA VAL A 134 -12.98 -7.91 9.37
C VAL A 134 -12.95 -8.47 10.80
N THR A 135 -12.24 -7.79 11.70
CA THR A 135 -12.05 -8.23 13.08
C THR A 135 -13.24 -7.91 13.98
N GLY A 136 -14.12 -6.99 13.59
CA GLY A 136 -15.20 -6.51 14.46
C GLY A 136 -14.65 -5.89 15.76
N THR A 137 -15.38 -6.12 16.86
CA THR A 137 -15.07 -5.60 18.20
C THR A 137 -13.97 -6.38 18.95
N GLN A 138 -13.39 -7.39 18.30
CA GLN A 138 -12.40 -8.28 18.91
C GLN A 138 -11.10 -7.51 19.18
N GLN A 139 -10.56 -7.67 20.39
CA GLN A 139 -9.37 -6.94 20.84
C GLN A 139 -8.11 -7.81 20.80
N THR A 140 -8.25 -9.13 20.92
CA THR A 140 -7.14 -10.08 20.97
C THR A 140 -7.07 -10.94 19.70
N LEU A 141 -5.88 -11.48 19.40
CA LEU A 141 -5.71 -12.39 18.26
C LEU A 141 -6.34 -13.76 18.52
N LEU A 142 -6.38 -14.24 19.77
CA LEU A 142 -6.87 -15.57 20.12
C LEU A 142 -8.38 -15.74 19.94
N GLU A 143 -9.14 -14.65 20.06
CA GLU A 143 -10.59 -14.63 19.79
C GLU A 143 -10.92 -14.61 18.30
N LEU A 144 -9.93 -14.38 17.44
CA LEU A 144 -10.14 -14.22 16.01
C LEU A 144 -10.15 -15.59 15.33
N ALA A 145 -11.20 -15.86 14.55
CA ALA A 145 -11.20 -17.02 13.66
C ALA A 145 -10.01 -16.91 12.68
N PHE A 146 -9.26 -18.01 12.51
CA PHE A 146 -8.04 -18.05 11.68
C PHE A 146 -8.23 -17.47 10.26
N TRP A 147 -9.38 -17.72 9.63
CA TRP A 147 -9.66 -17.18 8.29
C TRP A 147 -9.69 -15.65 8.26
N LYS A 148 -10.10 -14.97 9.35
CA LYS A 148 -10.07 -13.51 9.45
C LYS A 148 -8.65 -12.97 9.45
N VAL A 149 -7.73 -13.68 10.12
CA VAL A 149 -6.29 -13.36 10.12
C VAL A 149 -5.75 -13.44 8.69
N LEU A 150 -6.08 -14.50 7.96
CA LEU A 150 -5.67 -14.64 6.56
C LEU A 150 -6.18 -13.50 5.68
N VAL A 151 -7.44 -13.08 5.85
CA VAL A 151 -8.02 -11.96 5.09
C VAL A 151 -7.26 -10.65 5.37
N VAL A 152 -6.90 -10.40 6.62
CA VAL A 152 -6.11 -9.23 7.00
C VAL A 152 -4.70 -9.28 6.39
N CYS A 153 -4.02 -10.43 6.44
CA CYS A 153 -2.71 -10.60 5.81
C CYS A 153 -2.73 -10.39 4.28
N LEU A 154 -3.82 -10.75 3.61
CA LEU A 154 -3.97 -10.50 2.17
C LEU A 154 -3.97 -9.01 1.81
N MET A 155 -4.29 -8.11 2.76
CA MET A 155 -4.24 -6.66 2.53
C MET A 155 -2.81 -6.17 2.25
N SER A 156 -1.78 -6.84 2.77
CA SER A 156 -0.38 -6.50 2.49
C SER A 156 0.01 -6.66 1.02
N LEU A 157 -0.69 -7.54 0.28
CA LEU A 157 -0.49 -7.74 -1.15
C LEU A 157 -1.01 -6.56 -1.98
N VAL A 158 -1.96 -5.79 -1.46
CA VAL A 158 -2.52 -4.63 -2.16
C VAL A 158 -1.43 -3.57 -2.44
N THR A 159 -0.47 -3.41 -1.53
CA THR A 159 0.71 -2.53 -1.75
C THR A 159 1.53 -2.98 -2.96
N VAL A 160 1.69 -4.29 -3.18
CA VAL A 160 2.39 -4.84 -4.35
C VAL A 160 1.63 -4.54 -5.62
N VAL A 161 0.30 -4.69 -5.59
CA VAL A 161 -0.58 -4.37 -6.73
C VAL A 161 -0.49 -2.89 -7.08
N PHE A 162 -0.49 -2.00 -6.08
CA PHE A 162 -0.36 -0.55 -6.28
C PHE A 162 1.02 -0.11 -6.77
N ALA A 163 2.08 -0.73 -6.27
CA ALA A 163 3.43 -0.54 -6.80
C ALA A 163 3.51 -0.97 -8.27
N HIS A 164 2.97 -2.15 -8.60
CA HIS A 164 2.98 -2.64 -9.97
C HIS A 164 2.14 -1.77 -10.91
N SER A 165 0.95 -1.34 -10.50
CA SER A 165 0.09 -0.48 -11.31
C SER A 165 0.75 0.88 -11.57
N GLY A 166 1.34 1.50 -10.54
CA GLY A 166 2.14 2.71 -10.68
C GLY A 166 3.29 2.53 -11.66
N TYR A 167 4.06 1.45 -11.53
CA TYR A 167 5.16 1.12 -12.46
C TYR A 167 4.66 0.97 -13.90
N VAL A 168 3.58 0.24 -14.14
CA VAL A 168 3.02 0.05 -15.50
C VAL A 168 2.56 1.38 -16.10
N LEU A 169 1.92 2.24 -15.31
CA LEU A 169 1.51 3.57 -15.76
C LEU A 169 2.72 4.45 -16.10
N GLY A 170 3.76 4.42 -15.26
CA GLY A 170 5.01 5.14 -15.51
C GLY A 170 5.74 4.64 -16.74
N TYR A 171 5.79 3.33 -16.94
CA TYR A 171 6.41 2.72 -18.12
C TYR A 171 5.66 3.06 -19.42
N LYS A 172 4.37 3.38 -19.33
CA LYS A 172 3.57 3.83 -20.49
C LYS A 172 3.53 5.36 -20.63
N ASP A 173 4.27 6.09 -19.80
CA ASP A 173 4.24 7.55 -19.70
C ASP A 173 2.81 8.11 -19.55
N ILE A 174 1.95 7.39 -18.81
CA ILE A 174 0.58 7.81 -18.58
C ILE A 174 0.56 8.67 -17.33
N VAL A 175 0.46 9.99 -17.51
CA VAL A 175 0.16 10.93 -16.43
C VAL A 175 -1.36 11.11 -16.36
N VAL A 176 -1.98 10.60 -15.29
CA VAL A 176 -3.44 10.67 -15.11
C VAL A 176 -3.92 12.12 -14.97
N MET A 177 -3.14 12.97 -14.31
CA MET A 177 -3.44 14.40 -14.13
C MET A 177 -3.49 15.14 -15.48
N ASP A 178 -2.55 14.85 -16.39
CA ASP A 178 -2.53 15.48 -17.72
C ASP A 178 -3.74 15.04 -18.56
N LYS A 179 -4.15 13.78 -18.49
CA LYS A 179 -5.36 13.32 -19.19
C LYS A 179 -6.63 13.97 -18.65
N LEU A 180 -6.73 14.24 -17.35
CA LEU A 180 -7.88 14.93 -16.75
C LEU A 180 -7.90 16.42 -17.10
N MET A 181 -6.74 17.09 -17.02
CA MET A 181 -6.63 18.53 -17.27
C MET A 181 -6.74 18.88 -18.77
N TYR A 182 -6.22 18.04 -19.67
CA TYR A 182 -6.17 18.33 -21.10
C TYR A 182 -7.34 17.77 -21.92
N LYS A 183 -8.24 16.96 -21.34
CA LYS A 183 -9.44 16.45 -22.05
C LYS A 183 -10.31 17.59 -22.60
N ASN A 184 -10.29 18.77 -21.96
CA ASN A 184 -11.11 19.93 -22.33
C ASN A 184 -10.47 20.89 -23.36
N ARG A 185 -9.22 20.67 -23.83
CA ARG A 185 -8.60 21.58 -24.81
C ARG A 185 -8.88 21.26 -26.28
N LYS A 186 -9.50 20.12 -26.60
CA LYS A 186 -9.85 19.77 -27.99
C LYS A 186 -11.01 20.60 -28.60
N ASN A 187 -11.74 21.39 -27.80
CA ASN A 187 -12.85 22.22 -28.28
C ASN A 187 -12.55 23.73 -28.42
N LYS A 188 -11.27 24.15 -28.34
CA LYS A 188 -10.88 25.55 -28.64
C LYS A 188 -9.99 25.64 -29.87
N LYS A 189 -10.53 25.24 -31.02
CA LYS A 189 -10.11 25.74 -32.35
C LYS A 189 -11.32 25.79 -33.27
N LYS A 190 -12.05 26.90 -33.20
CA LYS A 190 -12.50 27.73 -34.33
C LYS A 190 -13.08 29.02 -33.76
#